data_AF-A0AAV3XQ60-F1
#
_entry.id   AF-A0AAV3XQ60-F1
#
_cell.length_a   1.000
_cell.length_b   1.000
_cell.length_c   1.000
_cell.angle_alpha   90.00
_cell.angle_beta   90.00
_cell.angle_gamma   90.00
#
_symmetry.space_group_name_H-M   'P 1'
#
loop_
_entity.id
_entity.type
_entity.pdbx_description
1 polymer ?
#
loop_
_entity_poly.entity_id
_entity_poly.type
_entity_poly.pdbx_seq_one_letter_code
_entity_poly.pdbx_strand_id
1 'polypeptide(L)'
;MWGGLIARHGGEFIYIHLLIAGQLAGESEFEYELNGEFESEYEFESEYEYEAAPQPEALAEALAAMASQVQSEAEAEAYTGAFTARIIPIKSASMQRISPKLVKGAATLTRTLRKSSTTRPLVKTVPTIVARASHTLARQAAQGKPVTAG
;
A
#
# COMPACT_ATOMS: atom_id res chain seq x y z
N MET A 1 -43.03 -10.32 -0.94
CA MET A 1 -43.71 -10.73 -2.18
C MET A 1 -43.08 -9.96 -3.33
N TRP A 2 -42.69 -10.66 -4.38
CA TRP A 2 -41.83 -10.23 -5.47
C TRP A 2 -42.45 -9.20 -6.43
N GLY A 3 -41.57 -8.49 -7.15
CA GLY A 3 -41.78 -7.88 -8.47
C GLY A 3 -41.11 -6.51 -8.59
N GLY A 4 -40.20 -6.21 -9.51
CA GLY A 4 -39.67 -6.92 -10.68
C GLY A 4 -39.04 -5.89 -11.63
N LEU A 5 -37.91 -6.27 -12.23
CA LEU A 5 -37.42 -5.90 -13.57
C LEU A 5 -36.93 -4.46 -13.92
N ILE A 6 -35.59 -4.35 -14.01
CA ILE A 6 -34.74 -3.84 -15.11
C ILE A 6 -35.25 -2.69 -15.99
N ALA A 7 -34.48 -1.59 -16.05
CA ALA A 7 -34.22 -0.88 -17.30
C ALA A 7 -32.75 -0.41 -17.37
N ARG A 8 -32.02 -0.93 -18.36
CA ARG A 8 -30.74 -0.39 -18.86
C ARG A 8 -31.01 0.91 -19.61
N HIS A 9 -30.24 1.96 -19.34
CA HIS A 9 -29.39 2.62 -20.35
C HIS A 9 -28.61 3.81 -19.77
N GLY A 10 -27.30 3.80 -20.01
CA GLY A 10 -26.52 5.03 -20.24
C GLY A 10 -25.78 5.60 -19.04
N GLY A 11 -24.45 5.49 -19.09
CA GLY A 11 -23.55 6.39 -18.37
C GLY A 11 -22.90 5.75 -17.16
N GLU A 12 -21.59 5.56 -17.29
CA GLU A 12 -20.68 5.03 -16.29
C GLU A 12 -20.60 5.93 -15.02
N PHE A 13 -19.91 5.37 -14.02
CA PHE A 13 -19.30 5.98 -12.84
C PHE A 13 -20.00 5.79 -11.48
N ILE A 14 -19.13 5.39 -10.53
CA ILE A 14 -19.22 5.43 -9.06
C ILE A 14 -19.89 4.23 -8.38
N TYR A 15 -19.25 3.05 -8.44
CA TYR A 15 -19.48 1.98 -7.43
C TYR A 15 -18.20 1.23 -7.05
N ILE A 16 -17.07 1.93 -6.90
CA ILE A 16 -15.85 1.33 -6.29
C ILE A 16 -15.41 2.10 -5.03
N HIS A 17 -15.99 3.28 -4.75
CA HIS A 17 -15.65 4.05 -3.55
C HIS A 17 -16.31 3.53 -2.26
N LEU A 18 -17.30 2.63 -2.34
CA LEU A 18 -18.07 2.20 -1.16
C LEU A 18 -17.70 0.83 -0.60
N LEU A 19 -16.83 0.05 -1.26
CA LEU A 19 -16.49 -1.29 -0.77
C LEU A 19 -15.34 -1.30 0.25
N ILE A 20 -14.54 -0.22 0.32
CA ILE A 20 -13.40 -0.13 1.27
C ILE A 20 -13.80 0.62 2.55
N ALA A 21 -14.85 1.45 2.51
CA ALA A 21 -15.28 2.25 3.66
C ALA A 21 -16.04 1.45 4.74
N GLY A 22 -16.68 0.34 4.36
CA GLY A 22 -17.49 -0.47 5.29
C GLY A 22 -16.67 -1.30 6.28
N GLN A 23 -15.36 -1.49 6.05
CA GLN A 23 -14.54 -2.41 6.84
C GLN A 23 -13.57 -1.73 7.81
N LEU A 24 -13.61 -0.39 7.88
CA LEU A 24 -12.75 0.42 8.77
C LEU A 24 -13.56 1.21 9.83
N ALA A 25 -14.88 1.10 9.83
CA ALA A 25 -15.75 1.71 10.84
C ALA A 25 -15.99 0.72 12.00
N GLY A 26 -14.92 0.42 12.75
CA GLY A 26 -14.97 -0.42 13.93
C GLY A 26 -13.78 -0.11 14.83
N GLU A 27 -14.03 0.69 15.85
CA GLU A 27 -13.07 1.11 16.87
C GLU A 27 -12.38 -0.10 17.53
N SER A 28 -11.04 -0.17 17.50
CA SER A 28 -10.23 -0.94 18.45
C SER A 28 -8.74 -0.71 18.20
N GLU A 29 -7.99 -0.64 19.28
CA GLU A 29 -6.53 -0.53 19.38
C GLU A 29 -5.81 -1.45 18.38
N PHE A 30 -4.90 -0.86 17.58
CA PHE A 30 -4.09 -1.61 16.61
C PHE A 30 -2.91 -2.30 17.31
N GLU A 31 -3.19 -3.36 18.05
CA GLU A 31 -2.22 -4.43 18.31
C GLU A 31 -2.31 -5.43 17.16
N TYR A 32 -1.36 -5.38 16.22
CA TYR A 32 -1.20 -6.45 15.23
C TYR A 32 -0.10 -7.41 15.68
N GLU A 33 -0.52 -8.48 16.37
CA GLU A 33 0.18 -9.75 16.33
C GLU A 33 0.03 -10.34 14.92
N LEU A 34 0.96 -10.01 14.02
CA LEU A 34 1.04 -10.64 12.69
C LEU A 34 1.73 -12.01 12.81
N ASN A 35 1.13 -12.92 13.59
CA ASN A 35 1.54 -14.32 13.66
C ASN A 35 0.63 -15.15 12.74
N GLY A 36 0.91 -15.07 11.44
CA GLY A 36 0.27 -15.90 10.42
C GLY A 36 1.33 -16.32 9.43
N GLU A 37 1.66 -17.61 9.43
CA GLU A 37 2.53 -18.27 8.47
C GLU A 37 2.11 -17.91 7.04
N PHE A 38 2.95 -17.14 6.33
CA PHE A 38 2.72 -16.79 4.93
C PHE A 38 3.66 -17.63 4.07
N GLU A 39 3.36 -18.91 3.95
CA GLU A 39 3.85 -19.74 2.86
C GLU A 39 2.98 -19.48 1.63
N SER A 40 3.53 -18.76 0.67
CA SER A 40 2.88 -18.52 -0.61
C SER A 40 3.98 -18.48 -1.68
N GLU A 41 4.45 -19.66 -2.04
CA GLU A 41 5.13 -19.85 -3.32
C GLU A 41 4.07 -19.74 -4.42
N TYR A 42 4.03 -18.60 -5.12
CA TYR A 42 3.34 -18.49 -6.39
C TYR A 42 4.32 -17.95 -7.42
N GLU A 43 5.00 -18.88 -8.10
CA GLU A 43 5.39 -18.68 -9.49
C GLU A 43 4.15 -19.00 -10.34
N PHE A 44 3.37 -17.97 -10.65
CA PHE A 44 2.22 -18.10 -11.54
C PHE A 44 2.68 -17.76 -12.96
N GLU A 45 3.25 -18.75 -13.65
CA GLU A 45 3.26 -18.75 -15.12
C GLU A 45 1.90 -19.25 -15.58
N SER A 46 0.96 -18.33 -15.83
CA SER A 46 -0.22 -18.65 -16.62
C SER A 46 -0.22 -17.84 -17.91
N GLU A 47 -0.15 -18.54 -19.03
CA GLU A 47 -0.59 -18.03 -20.33
C GLU A 47 -2.13 -17.91 -20.30
N TYR A 48 -2.60 -16.84 -19.68
CA TYR A 48 -3.90 -16.27 -20.00
C TYR A 48 -3.64 -14.83 -20.39
N GLU A 49 -4.26 -14.40 -21.49
CA GLU A 49 -4.28 -13.02 -21.94
C GLU A 49 -5.10 -12.18 -20.94
N TYR A 50 -4.49 -11.97 -19.77
CA TYR A 50 -4.96 -11.13 -18.69
C TYR A 50 -4.52 -9.71 -19.03
N GLU A 51 -5.43 -8.74 -18.92
CA GLU A 51 -5.03 -7.34 -18.79
C GLU A 51 -3.96 -7.28 -17.70
N ALA A 52 -2.73 -6.94 -18.09
CA ALA A 52 -1.56 -7.05 -17.22
C ALA A 52 -1.86 -6.36 -15.89
N ALA A 53 -1.84 -7.12 -14.80
CA ALA A 53 -2.01 -6.55 -13.47
C ALA A 53 -1.05 -5.35 -13.34
N PRO A 54 -1.52 -4.19 -12.85
CA PRO A 54 -0.70 -2.99 -12.83
C PRO A 54 0.59 -3.29 -12.07
N GLN A 55 1.71 -2.87 -12.66
CA GLN A 55 3.02 -3.02 -12.04
C GLN A 55 2.96 -2.45 -10.61
N PRO A 56 3.53 -3.15 -9.60
CA PRO A 56 3.50 -2.72 -8.20
C PRO A 56 3.85 -1.24 -8.00
N GLU A 57 4.79 -0.73 -8.79
CA GLU A 57 5.24 0.66 -8.81
C GLU A 57 4.17 1.61 -9.33
N ALA A 58 3.51 1.28 -10.43
CA ALA A 58 2.44 2.10 -11.00
C ALA A 58 1.24 2.22 -10.06
N LEU A 59 0.86 1.11 -9.42
CA LEU A 59 -0.17 1.13 -8.37
C LEU A 59 0.29 1.96 -7.17
N ALA A 60 1.54 1.83 -6.75
CA ALA A 60 2.08 2.59 -5.64
C ALA A 60 2.09 4.11 -5.91
N GLU A 61 2.43 4.52 -7.13
CA GLU A 61 2.35 5.91 -7.58
C GLU A 61 0.91 6.43 -7.56
N ALA A 62 -0.05 5.65 -8.05
CA ALA A 62 -1.47 6.02 -8.02
C ALA A 62 -1.98 6.20 -6.58
N LEU A 63 -1.65 5.28 -5.69
CA LEU A 63 -1.99 5.35 -4.28
C LEU A 63 -1.34 6.56 -3.59
N ALA A 64 -0.07 6.87 -3.90
CA ALA A 64 0.59 8.06 -3.39
C ALA A 64 -0.01 9.36 -3.94
N ALA A 65 -0.48 9.36 -5.18
CA ALA A 65 -1.22 10.49 -5.73
C ALA A 65 -2.54 10.71 -4.98
N MET A 66 -3.28 9.65 -4.64
CA MET A 66 -4.47 9.74 -3.79
C MET A 66 -4.12 10.23 -2.38
N ALA A 67 -3.07 9.67 -1.77
CA ALA A 67 -2.55 10.10 -0.48
C ALA A 67 -2.14 11.58 -0.46
N SER A 68 -1.74 12.16 -1.59
CA SER A 68 -1.44 13.60 -1.68
C SER A 68 -2.69 14.48 -1.69
N GLN A 69 -3.85 13.96 -2.11
CA GLN A 69 -5.06 14.74 -2.39
C GLN A 69 -6.15 14.63 -1.33
N VAL A 70 -6.26 13.47 -0.67
CA VAL A 70 -7.31 13.24 0.35
C VAL A 70 -7.21 14.20 1.51
N GLN A 71 -8.34 14.61 2.09
CA GLN A 71 -8.37 15.62 3.15
C GLN A 71 -7.94 15.04 4.50
N SER A 72 -8.37 13.82 4.80
CA SER A 72 -8.10 13.14 6.06
C SER A 72 -6.65 12.64 6.13
N GLU A 73 -6.03 12.78 7.31
CA GLU A 73 -4.74 12.17 7.63
C GLU A 73 -4.85 10.65 7.66
N ALA A 74 -5.93 10.11 8.23
CA ALA A 74 -6.16 8.67 8.32
C ALA A 74 -6.27 8.01 6.94
N GLU A 75 -6.99 8.64 5.99
CA GLU A 75 -7.06 8.15 4.60
C GLU A 75 -5.69 8.18 3.92
N ALA A 76 -4.90 9.22 4.16
CA ALA A 76 -3.56 9.35 3.60
C ALA A 76 -2.63 8.24 4.11
N GLU A 77 -2.74 7.90 5.40
CA GLU A 77 -1.98 6.85 6.03
C GLU A 77 -2.43 5.46 5.57
N ALA A 78 -3.73 5.26 5.33
CA ALA A 78 -4.24 4.04 4.72
C ALA A 78 -3.65 3.81 3.32
N TYR A 79 -3.69 4.83 2.46
CA TYR A 79 -3.04 4.75 1.14
C TYR A 79 -1.52 4.55 1.26
N THR A 80 -0.89 5.18 2.26
CA THR A 80 0.55 5.02 2.52
C THR A 80 0.91 3.60 2.92
N GLY A 81 0.15 3.00 3.84
CA GLY A 81 0.29 1.60 4.22
C GLY A 81 0.10 0.69 3.01
N ALA A 82 -0.95 0.91 2.21
CA ALA A 82 -1.26 0.12 1.04
C ALA A 82 -0.13 0.13 0.00
N PHE A 83 0.37 1.31 -0.39
CA PHE A 83 1.46 1.34 -1.38
C PHE A 83 2.77 0.80 -0.81
N THR A 84 3.04 1.04 0.47
CA THR A 84 4.29 0.61 1.10
C THR A 84 4.35 -0.91 1.21
N ALA A 85 3.26 -1.54 1.65
CA ALA A 85 3.16 -3.01 1.72
C ALA A 85 3.34 -3.66 0.34
N ARG A 86 2.94 -2.98 -0.74
CA ARG A 86 3.02 -3.51 -2.10
C ARG A 86 4.45 -3.55 -2.66
N ILE A 87 5.33 -2.64 -2.24
CA ILE A 87 6.67 -2.44 -2.82
C ILE A 87 7.83 -2.95 -1.93
N ILE A 88 7.56 -3.36 -0.68
CA ILE A 88 8.59 -3.94 0.19
C ILE A 88 8.80 -5.44 -0.16
N PRO A 89 10.03 -5.88 -0.47
CA PRO A 89 10.32 -7.28 -0.74
C PRO A 89 10.47 -8.07 0.57
N ILE A 90 9.39 -8.67 1.06
CA ILE A 90 9.33 -9.44 2.31
C ILE A 90 9.83 -10.90 2.19
N LYS A 91 10.69 -11.18 1.21
CA LYS A 91 11.18 -12.54 0.89
C LYS A 91 12.16 -13.14 1.91
N SER A 92 12.67 -12.34 2.87
CA SER A 92 13.60 -12.82 3.88
C SER A 92 13.14 -12.44 5.29
N ALA A 93 13.49 -13.24 6.29
CA ALA A 93 13.17 -12.96 7.69
C ALA A 93 13.68 -11.59 8.14
N SER A 94 14.85 -11.17 7.68
CA SER A 94 15.40 -9.82 7.94
C SER A 94 14.50 -8.73 7.36
N MET A 95 13.97 -8.93 6.14
CA MET A 95 13.05 -7.99 5.51
C MET A 95 11.66 -7.99 6.16
N GLN A 96 11.17 -9.15 6.61
CA GLN A 96 9.92 -9.24 7.37
C GLN A 96 10.02 -8.50 8.72
N ARG A 97 11.17 -8.57 9.40
CA ARG A 97 11.39 -7.85 10.66
C ARG A 97 11.49 -6.33 10.49
N ILE A 98 12.00 -5.85 9.36
CA ILE A 98 12.19 -4.41 9.11
C ILE A 98 10.96 -3.76 8.45
N SER A 99 10.09 -4.54 7.82
CA SER A 99 8.94 -4.01 7.06
C SER A 99 7.99 -3.14 7.89
N PRO A 100 7.64 -3.44 9.16
CA PRO A 100 6.75 -2.57 9.93
C PRO A 100 7.38 -1.20 10.19
N LYS A 101 8.71 -1.13 10.32
CA LYS A 101 9.43 0.14 10.49
C LYS A 101 9.48 0.95 9.20
N LEU A 102 9.59 0.30 8.04
CA LEU A 102 9.49 0.97 6.75
C LEU A 102 8.08 1.56 6.52
N VAL A 103 7.03 0.81 6.86
CA VAL A 103 5.63 1.29 6.83
C VAL A 103 5.47 2.51 7.74
N LYS A 104 5.92 2.42 9.00
CA LYS A 104 5.85 3.54 9.96
C LYS A 104 6.64 4.77 9.49
N GLY A 105 7.82 4.56 8.91
CA GLY A 105 8.65 5.63 8.34
C GLY A 105 7.96 6.32 7.16
N ALA A 106 7.36 5.55 6.26
CA ALA A 106 6.58 6.08 5.14
C ALA A 106 5.38 6.90 5.63
N ALA A 107 4.62 6.39 6.60
CA ALA A 107 3.49 7.11 7.21
C ALA A 107 3.94 8.43 7.85
N THR A 108 5.03 8.41 8.62
CA THR A 108 5.61 9.62 9.24
C THR A 108 6.04 10.64 8.20
N LEU A 109 6.65 10.20 7.11
CA LEU A 109 7.07 11.06 6.00
C LEU A 109 5.85 11.66 5.30
N THR A 110 4.86 10.85 4.93
CA THR A 110 3.60 11.33 4.32
C THR A 110 2.92 12.36 5.21
N ARG A 111 2.78 12.07 6.51
CA ARG A 111 2.20 12.99 7.50
C ARG A 111 2.96 14.31 7.52
N THR A 112 4.29 14.27 7.57
CA THR A 112 5.14 15.47 7.59
C THR A 112 4.98 16.30 6.32
N LEU A 113 5.03 15.67 5.14
CA LEU A 113 4.87 16.35 3.86
C LEU A 113 3.48 16.99 3.71
N ARG A 114 2.44 16.36 4.26
CA ARG A 114 1.06 16.87 4.21
C ARG A 114 0.77 18.04 5.14
N LYS A 115 1.60 18.30 6.16
CA LYS A 115 1.40 19.43 7.08
C LYS A 115 1.42 20.80 6.40
N SER A 116 2.07 20.91 5.24
CA SER A 116 2.12 22.14 4.44
C SER A 116 1.58 21.90 3.05
N SER A 117 0.76 22.83 2.55
CA SER A 117 0.22 22.82 1.20
C SER A 117 1.32 22.83 0.13
N THR A 118 2.46 23.47 0.42
CA THR A 118 3.60 23.56 -0.49
C THR A 118 4.33 22.22 -0.66
N THR A 119 4.42 21.42 0.41
CA THR A 119 5.13 20.12 0.38
C THR A 119 4.21 18.93 0.13
N ARG A 120 2.89 19.12 0.21
CA ARG A 120 1.89 18.07 0.01
C ARG A 120 2.00 17.34 -1.34
N PRO A 121 2.31 18.01 -2.49
CA PRO A 121 2.55 17.30 -3.75
C PRO A 121 3.73 16.32 -3.71
N LEU A 122 4.70 16.52 -2.80
CA LEU A 122 5.87 15.64 -2.66
C LEU A 122 5.53 14.27 -2.06
N VAL A 123 4.31 14.06 -1.54
CA VAL A 123 3.87 12.71 -1.11
C VAL A 123 4.00 11.69 -2.25
N LYS A 124 3.87 12.15 -3.51
CA LYS A 124 4.06 11.32 -4.71
C LYS A 124 5.47 10.73 -4.83
N THR A 125 6.48 11.29 -4.16
CA THR A 125 7.86 10.77 -4.19
C THR A 125 8.12 9.70 -3.13
N VAL A 126 7.20 9.51 -2.17
CA VAL A 126 7.37 8.57 -1.07
C VAL A 126 7.54 7.12 -1.54
N PRO A 127 6.77 6.59 -2.52
CA PRO A 127 7.00 5.25 -3.05
C PRO A 127 8.43 5.02 -3.52
N THR A 128 9.01 5.99 -4.26
CA THR A 128 10.39 5.89 -4.76
C THR A 128 11.41 5.85 -3.63
N ILE A 129 11.20 6.62 -2.56
CA ILE A 129 12.06 6.63 -1.37
C ILE A 129 12.00 5.25 -0.69
N VAL A 130 10.79 4.75 -0.45
CA VAL A 130 10.55 3.45 0.18
C VAL A 130 11.14 2.30 -0.64
N ALA A 131 10.92 2.28 -1.96
CA ALA A 131 11.47 1.26 -2.85
C ALA A 131 13.00 1.23 -2.79
N ARG A 132 13.65 2.39 -2.90
CA ARG A 132 15.13 2.50 -2.84
C ARG A 132 15.68 2.08 -1.48
N ALA A 133 15.03 2.49 -0.39
CA ALA A 133 15.41 2.07 0.96
C ALA A 133 15.29 0.55 1.10
N SER A 134 14.16 -0.01 0.68
CA SER A 134 13.86 -1.45 0.74
C SER A 134 14.87 -2.28 -0.06
N HIS A 135 15.21 -1.86 -1.28
CA HIS A 135 16.24 -2.53 -2.09
C HIS A 135 17.63 -2.45 -1.45
N THR A 136 17.97 -1.30 -0.84
CA THR A 136 19.25 -1.15 -0.15
C THR A 136 19.36 -2.10 1.04
N LEU A 137 18.30 -2.19 1.84
CA LEU A 137 18.23 -3.08 3.01
C LEU A 137 18.21 -4.56 2.57
N ALA A 138 17.45 -4.92 1.54
CA ALA A 138 17.42 -6.27 1.00
C ALA A 138 18.80 -6.71 0.49
N ARG A 139 19.53 -5.83 -0.18
CA ARG A 139 20.91 -6.09 -0.62
C ARG A 139 21.87 -6.26 0.56
N GLN A 140 21.71 -5.47 1.61
CA GLN A 140 22.51 -5.64 2.84
C GLN A 140 22.22 -6.99 3.51
N ALA A 141 20.95 -7.36 3.63
CA ALA A 141 20.53 -8.64 4.18
C ALA A 141 21.12 -9.82 3.37
N ALA A 142 21.06 -9.75 2.04
CA ALA A 142 21.62 -10.77 1.16
C ALA A 142 23.15 -10.91 1.28
N GLN A 143 23.85 -9.86 1.72
CA GLN A 143 25.29 -9.87 1.99
C GLN A 143 25.63 -10.34 3.42
N GLY A 144 24.65 -10.77 4.22
CA GLY A 144 24.84 -11.15 5.62
C GLY A 144 25.16 -9.97 6.54
N LYS A 145 24.99 -8.72 6.07
CA LYS A 145 25.20 -7.54 6.90
C LYS A 145 24.01 -7.35 7.83
N PRO A 146 24.23 -6.94 9.09
CA PRO A 146 23.14 -6.64 9.99
C PRO A 146 22.30 -5.49 9.42
N VAL A 147 21.01 -5.75 9.22
CA VAL A 147 20.02 -4.74 8.85
C VAL A 147 19.42 -4.21 10.14
N THR A 148 20.03 -3.15 10.68
CA THR A 148 19.47 -2.43 11.81
C THR A 148 18.60 -1.29 11.29
N ALA A 149 17.39 -1.16 11.84
CA ALA A 149 16.71 0.12 11.81
C ALA A 149 17.40 0.99 12.87
N GLY A 150 18.04 2.06 12.43
CA GLY A 150 18.50 3.13 13.33
C GLY A 150 17.35 3.77 14.09
#